data_AF-A0A554K419-F1
#
_entry.id   AF-A0A554K419-F1
#
_cell.length_a   1.000
_cell.length_b   1.000
_cell.length_c   1.000
_cell.angle_alpha   90.00
_cell.angle_beta   90.00
_cell.angle_gamma   90.00
#
_symmetry.space_group_name_H-M   'P 1'
#
loop_
_entity.id
_entity.type
_entity.pdbx_description
1 polymer ?
#
loop_
_entity_poly.entity_id
_entity_poly.type
_entity_poly.pdbx_seq_one_letter_code
_entity_poly.pdbx_strand_id
1 'polypeptide(L)'
;MKTKIKVLIITLLIGIPAFLLSRMIWSDLPGSPTPTAIQLPFFLFLSAVQSLLFGFAFAFLIFGWRKTRHPDGRRQMVNQLAVISFFWLLAQWWPHDNFHRWNGDNLQGLLYIDYAFHLTIIIASLIIAYAFLVSLREAK
;
A
#
# COMPACT_ATOMS: atom_id res chain seq x y z
N MET A 1 15.78 -12.26 17.95
CA MET A 1 15.83 -11.77 16.55
C MET A 1 15.63 -10.25 16.49
N LYS A 2 16.54 -9.52 15.82
CA LYS A 2 16.47 -8.04 15.69
C LYS A 2 15.19 -7.61 14.94
N THR A 3 14.61 -6.47 15.30
CA THR A 3 13.37 -5.96 14.66
C THR A 3 13.47 -5.84 13.15
N LYS A 4 14.62 -5.42 12.62
CA LYS A 4 14.88 -5.35 11.17
C LYS A 4 14.73 -6.71 10.47
N ILE A 5 15.15 -7.80 11.12
CA ILE A 5 15.00 -9.15 10.58
C ILE A 5 13.52 -9.57 10.59
N LYS A 6 12.77 -9.24 11.65
CA LYS A 6 11.32 -9.49 11.69
C LYS A 6 10.59 -8.74 10.58
N VAL A 7 10.94 -7.48 10.35
CA VAL A 7 10.39 -6.65 9.26
C VAL A 7 10.68 -7.30 7.92
N LEU A 8 11.94 -7.70 7.67
CA LEU A 8 12.33 -8.36 6.43
C LEU A 8 11.55 -9.67 6.22
N ILE A 9 11.44 -10.51 7.25
CA ILE A 9 10.71 -11.78 7.18
C ILE A 9 9.24 -11.53 6.82
N ILE A 10 8.54 -10.63 7.52
CA ILE A 10 7.13 -10.33 7.22
C ILE A 10 6.98 -9.76 5.81
N THR A 11 7.90 -8.88 5.40
CA THR A 11 7.91 -8.28 4.07
C THR A 11 8.00 -9.34 2.98
N LEU A 12 8.91 -10.30 3.11
CA LEU A 12 9.07 -11.39 2.14
C LEU A 12 7.91 -12.39 2.20
N LEU A 13 7.47 -12.75 3.41
CA LEU A 13 6.36 -13.70 3.61
C LEU A 13 5.04 -13.24 3.01
N ILE A 14 4.80 -11.93 2.96
CA ILE A 14 3.57 -11.36 2.36
C ILE A 14 3.82 -10.91 0.92
N GLY A 15 4.97 -10.27 0.66
CA GLY A 15 5.26 -9.69 -0.65
C GLY A 15 5.52 -10.72 -1.74
N ILE A 16 6.20 -11.84 -1.44
CA ILE A 16 6.42 -12.90 -2.44
C ILE A 16 5.09 -13.53 -2.86
N PRO A 17 4.19 -13.97 -1.94
CA PRO A 17 2.87 -14.42 -2.35
C PRO A 17 2.07 -13.36 -3.10
N ALA A 18 2.10 -12.09 -2.67
CA ALA A 18 1.40 -11.03 -3.39
C ALA A 18 1.87 -10.91 -4.85
N PHE A 19 3.18 -10.99 -5.10
CA PHE A 19 3.72 -11.00 -6.45
C PHE A 19 3.22 -12.20 -7.27
N LEU A 20 3.37 -13.42 -6.72
CA LEU A 20 3.01 -14.65 -7.41
C LEU A 20 1.50 -14.77 -7.67
N LEU A 21 0.67 -14.29 -6.74
CA LEU A 21 -0.79 -14.37 -6.82
C LEU A 21 -1.43 -13.25 -7.66
N SER A 22 -0.66 -12.22 -8.05
CA SER A 22 -1.17 -11.03 -8.77
C SER A 22 -2.05 -11.41 -9.98
N ARG A 23 -1.53 -12.27 -10.87
CA ARG A 23 -2.28 -12.70 -12.08
C ARG A 23 -3.24 -13.86 -11.84
N MET A 24 -3.20 -14.49 -10.65
CA MET A 24 -4.18 -15.52 -10.26
C MET A 24 -5.46 -14.88 -9.71
N ILE A 25 -5.31 -13.78 -8.96
CA ILE A 25 -6.44 -13.03 -8.40
C ILE A 25 -7.02 -12.08 -9.46
N TRP A 26 -6.16 -11.39 -10.22
CA TRP A 26 -6.53 -10.46 -11.28
C TRP A 26 -5.95 -10.94 -12.61
N SER A 27 -6.62 -11.91 -13.23
CA SER A 27 -6.22 -12.44 -14.53
C SER A 27 -6.37 -11.39 -15.62
N ASP A 28 -5.51 -11.43 -16.64
CA ASP A 28 -5.65 -10.54 -17.78
C ASP A 28 -6.93 -10.86 -18.55
N LEU A 29 -7.63 -9.83 -19.04
CA LEU A 29 -8.81 -10.03 -19.87
C LEU A 29 -8.42 -10.61 -21.24
N PRO A 30 -9.27 -11.45 -21.86
CA PRO A 30 -9.06 -11.90 -23.24
C PRO A 30 -8.84 -10.71 -24.19
N GLY A 31 -7.80 -10.77 -25.01
CA GLY A 31 -7.46 -9.70 -25.94
C GLY A 31 -6.64 -8.54 -25.34
N SER A 32 -6.26 -8.61 -24.06
CA SER A 32 -5.34 -7.63 -23.46
C SER A 32 -4.01 -7.60 -24.21
N PRO A 33 -3.41 -6.42 -24.40
CA PRO A 33 -2.12 -6.29 -25.07
C PRO A 33 -1.04 -7.06 -24.31
N THR A 34 -0.22 -7.81 -25.04
CA THR A 34 0.93 -8.51 -24.47
C THR A 34 2.14 -7.58 -24.43
N PRO A 35 2.87 -7.49 -23.29
CA PRO A 35 4.09 -6.73 -23.23
C PRO A 35 5.13 -7.26 -24.22
N THR A 36 5.85 -6.36 -24.89
CA THR A 36 7.04 -6.73 -25.68
C THR A 36 8.14 -7.30 -24.77
N ALA A 37 9.12 -7.99 -25.37
CA ALA A 37 10.28 -8.52 -24.65
C ALA A 37 11.08 -7.43 -23.89
N ILE A 38 11.07 -6.20 -24.39
CA ILE A 38 11.71 -5.05 -23.73
C ILE A 38 10.87 -4.51 -22.57
N GLN A 39 9.54 -4.47 -22.71
CA GLN A 39 8.64 -3.95 -21.66
C GLN A 39 8.48 -4.91 -20.48
N LEU A 40 8.50 -6.23 -20.74
CA LEU A 40 8.21 -7.24 -19.73
C LEU A 40 9.09 -7.13 -18.46
N PRO A 41 10.42 -6.96 -18.55
CA PRO A 41 11.27 -6.78 -17.36
C PRO A 41 10.88 -5.57 -16.51
N PHE A 42 10.44 -4.46 -17.10
CA PHE A 42 10.03 -3.27 -16.36
C PHE A 42 8.72 -3.52 -15.60
N PHE A 43 7.74 -4.16 -16.22
CA PHE A 43 6.50 -4.54 -15.54
C PHE A 43 6.75 -5.54 -14.41
N LEU A 44 7.62 -6.52 -14.62
CA LEU A 44 8.00 -7.49 -13.58
C LEU A 44 8.70 -6.79 -12.42
N PHE A 45 9.64 -5.89 -12.69
CA PHE A 45 10.34 -5.12 -11.66
C PHE A 45 9.37 -4.25 -10.85
N LEU A 46 8.50 -3.49 -11.53
CA LEU A 46 7.53 -2.63 -10.87
C LEU A 46 6.57 -3.46 -9.99
N SER A 47 6.04 -4.56 -10.52
CA SER A 47 5.18 -5.48 -9.77
C SER A 47 5.90 -6.07 -8.56
N ALA A 48 7.16 -6.47 -8.69
CA ALA A 48 7.95 -6.97 -7.57
C ALA A 48 8.14 -5.90 -6.48
N VAL A 49 8.47 -4.66 -6.86
CA VAL A 49 8.63 -3.54 -5.93
C VAL A 49 7.32 -3.26 -5.19
N GLN A 50 6.20 -3.18 -5.89
CA GLN A 50 4.89 -2.92 -5.29
C GLN A 50 4.44 -4.05 -4.36
N SER A 51 4.64 -5.31 -4.75
CA SER A 51 4.31 -6.45 -3.90
C SER A 51 5.20 -6.53 -2.65
N LEU A 52 6.49 -6.22 -2.77
CA LEU A 52 7.37 -6.11 -1.60
C LEU A 52 6.97 -4.92 -0.71
N LEU A 53 6.58 -3.79 -1.29
CA LEU A 53 6.09 -2.63 -0.55
C LEU A 53 4.78 -2.95 0.20
N PHE A 54 3.90 -3.72 -0.42
CA PHE A 54 2.70 -4.25 0.23
C PHE A 54 3.04 -5.10 1.44
N GLY A 55 3.98 -6.05 1.31
CA GLY A 55 4.46 -6.83 2.46
C GLY A 55 5.10 -5.96 3.55
N PHE A 56 5.89 -4.97 3.16
CA PHE A 56 6.48 -4.00 4.09
C PHE A 56 5.42 -3.19 4.82
N ALA A 57 4.32 -2.80 4.16
CA ALA A 57 3.23 -2.08 4.78
C ALA A 57 2.64 -2.86 5.96
N PHE A 58 2.42 -4.17 5.83
CA PHE A 58 1.96 -5.00 6.94
C PHE A 58 2.97 -5.08 8.08
N ALA A 59 4.27 -5.21 7.78
CA ALA A 59 5.30 -5.14 8.81
C ALA A 59 5.26 -3.79 9.54
N PHE A 60 5.18 -2.69 8.79
CA PHE A 60 5.03 -1.34 9.32
C PHE A 60 3.79 -1.22 10.20
N LEU A 61 2.63 -1.73 9.78
CA LEU A 61 1.40 -1.70 10.57
C LEU A 61 1.58 -2.44 11.91
N ILE A 62 2.10 -3.67 11.88
CA ILE A 62 2.28 -4.50 13.09
C ILE A 62 3.21 -3.83 14.11
N PHE A 63 4.35 -3.30 13.66
CA PHE A 63 5.34 -2.71 14.55
C PHE A 63 5.02 -1.24 14.90
N GLY A 64 4.49 -0.48 13.94
CA GLY A 64 4.09 0.91 14.08
C GLY A 64 2.88 1.07 14.99
N TRP A 65 1.89 0.18 14.89
CA TRP A 65 0.69 0.21 15.75
C TRP A 65 1.03 0.13 17.24
N ARG A 66 2.03 -0.67 17.60
CA ARG A 66 2.49 -0.77 19.00
C ARG A 66 3.05 0.54 19.54
N LYS A 67 3.51 1.43 18.65
CA LYS A 67 4.11 2.73 18.99
C LYS A 67 3.08 3.86 19.05
N THR A 68 1.81 3.61 18.73
CA THR A 68 0.78 4.66 18.77
C THR A 68 0.20 4.90 20.16
N ARG A 69 0.47 4.00 21.12
CA ARG A 69 -0.06 4.09 22.49
C ARG A 69 0.41 5.39 23.15
N HIS A 70 -0.53 6.16 23.69
CA HIS A 70 -0.24 7.44 24.33
C HIS A 70 -1.24 7.71 25.47
N PRO A 71 -0.83 8.30 26.62
CA PRO A 71 -1.74 8.58 27.74
C PRO A 71 -2.87 9.54 27.38
N ASP A 72 -2.58 10.56 26.57
CA ASP A 72 -3.59 11.42 25.95
C ASP A 72 -4.28 10.68 24.79
N GLY A 73 -5.57 10.40 24.97
CA GLY A 73 -6.39 9.67 24.00
C GLY A 73 -6.52 10.38 22.64
N ARG A 74 -6.51 11.72 22.61
CA ARG A 74 -6.53 12.47 21.34
C ARG A 74 -5.25 12.22 20.56
N ARG A 75 -4.09 12.25 21.22
CA ARG A 75 -2.79 11.97 20.59
C ARG A 75 -2.67 10.53 20.15
N GLN A 76 -3.16 9.59 20.95
CA GLN A 76 -3.24 8.18 20.56
C GLN A 76 -4.04 8.02 19.27
N MET A 77 -5.21 8.67 19.16
CA MET A 77 -6.04 8.62 17.97
C MET A 77 -5.32 9.20 16.75
N VAL A 78 -4.67 10.37 16.87
CA VAL A 78 -3.90 10.97 15.77
C VAL A 78 -2.78 10.04 15.30
N ASN A 79 -2.03 9.42 16.23
CA ASN A 79 -0.98 8.47 15.89
C ASN A 79 -1.52 7.21 15.21
N GLN A 80 -2.67 6.69 15.65
CA GLN A 80 -3.32 5.53 15.04
C GLN A 80 -3.80 5.84 13.61
N LEU A 81 -4.48 6.98 13.43
CA LEU A 81 -4.91 7.44 12.11
C LEU A 81 -3.71 7.64 11.18
N ALA A 82 -2.59 8.18 11.70
CA ALA A 82 -1.37 8.33 10.92
C ALA A 82 -0.78 6.97 10.51
N VAL A 83 -0.69 6.00 11.43
CA VAL A 83 -0.19 4.65 11.10
C VAL A 83 -1.09 3.94 10.09
N ILE A 84 -2.42 4.03 10.22
CA ILE A 84 -3.35 3.46 9.24
C ILE A 84 -3.19 4.14 7.87
N SER A 85 -3.04 5.46 7.84
CA SER A 85 -2.85 6.22 6.61
C SER A 85 -1.54 5.86 5.90
N PHE A 86 -0.43 5.76 6.63
CA PHE A 86 0.84 5.30 6.09
C PHE A 86 0.75 3.87 5.58
N PHE A 87 0.11 2.97 6.33
CA PHE A 87 -0.14 1.60 5.88
C PHE A 87 -0.86 1.60 4.53
N TRP A 88 -1.95 2.36 4.39
CA TRP A 88 -2.71 2.42 3.15
C TRP A 88 -1.88 2.99 1.99
N LEU A 89 -1.19 4.12 2.20
CA LEU A 89 -0.33 4.76 1.19
C LEU A 89 0.78 3.83 0.67
N LEU A 90 1.25 2.90 1.49
CA LEU A 90 2.26 1.90 1.12
C LEU A 90 1.64 0.65 0.48
N ALA A 91 0.51 0.17 1.01
CA ALA A 91 -0.10 -1.10 0.62
C ALA A 91 -0.89 -1.00 -0.69
N GLN A 92 -1.59 0.11 -0.91
CA GLN A 92 -2.64 0.19 -1.93
C GLN A 92 -2.16 0.01 -3.37
N TRP A 93 -0.87 0.26 -3.66
CA TRP A 93 -0.30 0.14 -5.01
C TRP A 93 -0.50 -1.24 -5.62
N TRP A 94 -0.29 -2.29 -4.84
CA TRP A 94 -0.43 -3.66 -5.33
C TRP A 94 -1.87 -3.97 -5.81
N PRO A 95 -2.92 -3.83 -4.99
CA PRO A 95 -4.27 -4.06 -5.47
C PRO A 95 -4.70 -3.04 -6.53
N HIS A 96 -4.30 -1.77 -6.43
CA HIS A 96 -4.68 -0.71 -7.37
C HIS A 96 -4.25 -1.01 -8.81
N ASP A 97 -2.97 -1.29 -9.03
CA ASP A 97 -2.44 -1.58 -10.36
C ASP A 97 -3.00 -2.89 -10.93
N ASN A 98 -3.24 -3.88 -10.08
CA ASN A 98 -3.88 -5.13 -10.49
C ASN A 98 -5.35 -4.92 -10.88
N PHE A 99 -6.10 -4.08 -10.16
CA PHE A 99 -7.46 -3.73 -10.52
C PHE A 99 -7.53 -2.98 -11.84
N HIS A 100 -6.64 -2.00 -12.10
CA HIS A 100 -6.59 -1.33 -13.41
C HIS A 100 -6.36 -2.33 -14.55
N ARG A 101 -5.41 -3.26 -14.37
CA ARG A 101 -5.13 -4.28 -15.38
C ARG A 101 -6.32 -5.19 -15.65
N TRP A 102 -6.97 -5.65 -14.59
CA TRP A 102 -8.15 -6.52 -14.69
C TRP A 102 -9.39 -5.81 -15.25
N ASN A 103 -9.51 -4.51 -15.01
CA ASN A 103 -10.63 -3.71 -15.50
C ASN A 103 -10.63 -3.52 -17.02
N GLY A 104 -9.44 -3.44 -17.64
CA GLY A 104 -9.29 -3.06 -19.04
C GLY A 104 -9.99 -1.72 -19.33
N ASP A 105 -10.75 -1.68 -20.43
CA ASP A 105 -11.36 -0.45 -20.96
C ASP A 105 -12.75 -0.13 -20.37
N ASN A 106 -13.16 -0.79 -19.28
CA ASN A 106 -14.45 -0.52 -18.63
C ASN A 106 -14.41 0.82 -17.87
N LEU A 107 -14.97 1.88 -18.46
CA LEU A 107 -15.01 3.22 -17.85
C LEU A 107 -15.76 3.27 -16.51
N GLN A 108 -16.84 2.51 -16.36
CA GLN A 108 -17.59 2.51 -15.11
C GLN A 108 -16.79 1.82 -13.99
N GLY A 109 -16.10 0.72 -14.31
CA GLY A 109 -15.21 0.06 -13.37
C GLY A 109 -13.98 0.92 -13.03
N LEU A 110 -13.46 1.68 -14.00
CA LEU A 110 -12.40 2.66 -13.77
C LEU A 110 -12.81 3.71 -12.73
N LEU A 111 -14.04 4.25 -12.82
CA LEU A 111 -14.56 5.17 -11.80
C LEU A 111 -14.58 4.55 -10.40
N TYR A 112 -14.97 3.28 -10.27
CA TYR A 112 -14.95 2.61 -8.97
C TYR A 112 -13.54 2.44 -8.42
N ILE A 113 -12.59 2.08 -9.28
CA ILE A 113 -11.17 1.96 -8.92
C ILE A 113 -10.66 3.33 -8.47
N ASP A 114 -10.88 4.37 -9.26
CA ASP A 114 -10.35 5.71 -8.96
C ASP A 114 -10.91 6.24 -7.64
N TYR A 115 -12.22 6.11 -7.39
CA TYR A 115 -12.79 6.53 -6.12
C TYR A 115 -12.35 5.65 -4.94
N ALA A 116 -12.15 4.35 -5.12
CA ALA A 116 -11.69 3.46 -4.06
C ALA A 116 -10.23 3.73 -3.65
N PHE A 117 -9.36 4.08 -4.60
CA PHE A 117 -7.93 4.26 -4.37
C PHE A 117 -7.52 5.74 -4.33
N HIS A 118 -7.84 6.55 -5.32
CA HIS A 118 -7.39 7.95 -5.39
C HIS A 118 -8.00 8.82 -4.29
N LEU A 119 -9.30 8.68 -4.03
CA LEU A 119 -9.93 9.47 -2.97
C LEU A 119 -9.38 9.09 -1.59
N THR A 120 -9.13 7.81 -1.36
CA THR A 120 -8.62 7.32 -0.07
C THR A 120 -7.14 7.69 0.14
N ILE A 121 -6.31 7.74 -0.90
CA ILE A 121 -4.93 8.29 -0.76
C ILE A 121 -4.93 9.79 -0.49
N ILE A 122 -5.88 10.56 -1.06
CA ILE A 122 -6.03 11.99 -0.76
C ILE A 122 -6.35 12.17 0.73
N ILE A 123 -7.35 11.44 1.23
CA ILE A 123 -7.75 11.49 2.64
C ILE A 123 -6.59 11.05 3.55
N ALA A 124 -5.93 9.93 3.24
CA ALA A 124 -4.78 9.45 3.99
C ALA A 124 -3.64 10.49 4.03
N SER A 125 -3.36 11.15 2.91
CA SER A 125 -2.33 12.20 2.81
C SER A 125 -2.67 13.41 3.67
N LEU A 126 -3.94 13.84 3.69
CA LEU A 126 -4.41 14.94 4.55
C LEU A 126 -4.28 14.58 6.03
N ILE A 127 -4.60 13.34 6.41
CA ILE A 127 -4.41 12.84 7.78
C ILE A 127 -2.94 12.87 8.17
N ILE A 128 -2.03 12.40 7.31
CA ILE A 128 -0.58 12.47 7.56
C ILE A 128 -0.12 13.91 7.72
N ALA A 129 -0.54 14.81 6.84
CA ALA A 129 -0.18 16.22 6.93
C ALA A 129 -0.62 16.85 8.26
N TYR A 130 -1.86 16.58 8.69
CA TYR A 130 -2.36 17.05 9.98
C TYR A 130 -1.58 16.43 11.15
N ALA A 131 -1.36 15.11 11.16
CA ALA A 131 -0.61 14.43 12.20
C ALA A 131 0.83 14.96 12.32
N PHE A 132 1.46 15.27 11.19
CA PHE A 132 2.78 15.89 11.15
C PHE A 132 2.78 17.29 11.79
N LEU A 133 1.80 18.14 11.45
CA LEU A 133 1.66 19.47 12.08
C LEU A 133 1.44 19.38 13.60
N VAL A 134 0.67 18.40 14.07
CA VAL A 134 0.51 18.14 15.51
C VAL A 134 1.87 17.78 16.13
N SER A 135 2.64 16.88 15.51
CA SER A 135 3.96 16.49 16.02
C SER A 135 4.96 17.64 16.11
N LEU A 136 4.94 18.59 15.16
CA LEU A 136 5.83 19.75 15.15
C LEU A 136 5.51 20.76 16.26
N ARG A 137 4.23 20.88 16.65
CA ARG A 137 3.85 21.76 17.77
C ARG A 137 4.35 21.23 19.11
N GLU A 138 4.58 19.93 19.21
CA GLU A 138 5.01 19.25 20.44
C GLU A 138 6.53 19.18 20.60
N ALA A 139 7.28 19.34 19.51
CA ALA A 139 8.74 19.40 19.53
C ALA A 139 9.28 20.75 20.02
N LYS A 140 8.39 21.70 20.33
CA LYS A 140 8.69 23.02 20.89
C LYS A 140 8.34 23.04 22.37
#